data_AF-A0A7J4K8D7-F1
#
_entry.id   AF-A0A7J4K8D7-F1
#
_cell.length_a   1.000
_cell.length_b   1.000
_cell.length_c   1.000
_cell.angle_alpha   90.00
_cell.angle_beta   90.00
_cell.angle_gamma   90.00
#
_symmetry.space_group_name_H-M   'P 1'
#
loop_
_entity.id
_entity.type
_entity.pdbx_description
1 polymer ?
#
loop_
_entity_poly.entity_id
_entity_poly.type
_entity_poly.pdbx_seq_one_letter_code
_entity_poly.pdbx_strand_id
1 'polypeptide(L)'
;MDTQAIASLDELQDLLRQNTCWANGKNFSIDHLHATGANSRWSYENIFGIYMANPGYAWMAAWMAATDRTKIRKRSITYHRPVIDDHLGRISVCSSEENVLRDHDAFLYLVDPTKYSSLRQIDVSLLYGVEKIDALLHEGFMERVWVKRETRQMNYFAKFTNPAVVLVDAWQLALVNVDIILPDREIVIPHTVIAEMQQRIGRFSHESSENYIRD
;
A
#
# COMPACT_ATOMS: atom_id res chain seq x y z
N MET A 1 -0.45 -19.78 -9.05
CA MET A 1 -1.08 -18.62 -8.40
C MET A 1 -2.53 -18.65 -8.80
N ASP A 2 -3.44 -18.58 -7.84
CA ASP A 2 -4.87 -18.61 -8.15
C ASP A 2 -5.31 -17.19 -8.50
N THR A 3 -5.67 -16.98 -9.76
CA THR A 3 -6.24 -15.72 -10.25
C THR A 3 -7.76 -15.77 -10.13
N GLN A 4 -8.35 -14.78 -9.46
CA GLN A 4 -9.79 -14.64 -9.27
C GLN A 4 -10.23 -13.25 -9.73
N ALA A 5 -11.21 -13.18 -10.62
CA ALA A 5 -11.89 -11.92 -10.92
C ALA A 5 -13.07 -11.72 -9.98
N ILE A 6 -13.23 -10.51 -9.45
CA ILE A 6 -14.45 -10.10 -8.72
C ILE A 6 -15.49 -9.59 -9.71
N ALA A 7 -16.74 -10.06 -9.59
CA ALA A 7 -17.80 -9.74 -10.54
C ALA A 7 -18.56 -8.44 -10.21
N SER A 8 -18.47 -7.98 -8.96
CA SER A 8 -19.23 -6.81 -8.47
C SER A 8 -18.53 -6.10 -7.32
N LEU A 9 -19.01 -4.90 -7.00
CA LEU A 9 -18.59 -4.16 -5.81
C LEU A 9 -18.93 -4.91 -4.51
N ASP A 10 -20.04 -5.64 -4.45
CA ASP A 10 -20.43 -6.43 -3.28
C ASP A 10 -19.47 -7.59 -3.03
N GLU A 11 -19.04 -8.28 -4.09
CA GLU A 11 -18.00 -9.31 -3.96
C GLU A 11 -16.66 -8.74 -3.49
N LEU A 12 -16.30 -7.52 -3.91
CA LEU A 12 -15.12 -6.83 -3.38
C LEU A 12 -15.26 -6.55 -1.89
N GLN A 13 -16.42 -6.06 -1.44
CA GLN A 13 -16.68 -5.81 -0.02
C GLN A 13 -16.60 -7.09 0.80
N ASP A 14 -17.18 -8.19 0.31
CA ASP A 14 -17.13 -9.49 0.96
C ASP A 14 -15.70 -10.03 1.07
N LEU A 15 -14.92 -9.91 0.00
CA LEU A 15 -13.51 -10.29 -0.02
C LEU A 15 -12.71 -9.48 1.01
N LEU A 16 -12.89 -8.17 1.05
CA LEU A 16 -12.20 -7.29 1.99
C LEU A 16 -12.60 -7.55 3.43
N ARG A 17 -13.88 -7.84 3.69
CA ARG A 17 -14.41 -8.20 5.01
C ARG A 17 -13.74 -9.45 5.58
N GLN A 18 -13.50 -10.45 4.73
CA GLN A 18 -12.95 -11.74 5.13
C GLN A 18 -11.42 -11.79 5.04
N ASN A 19 -10.77 -10.72 4.58
CA ASN A 19 -9.35 -10.74 4.29
C ASN A 19 -8.48 -10.82 5.55
N THR A 20 -7.65 -11.87 5.61
CA THR A 20 -6.60 -12.04 6.62
C THR A 20 -5.19 -11.90 6.03
N CYS A 21 -5.08 -11.65 4.72
CA CYS A 21 -3.80 -11.57 4.02
C CYS A 21 -3.21 -10.17 4.02
N TRP A 22 -1.89 -10.07 3.91
CA TRP A 22 -1.23 -8.82 3.50
C TRP A 22 -1.59 -8.50 2.06
N ALA A 23 -1.75 -7.22 1.74
CA ALA A 23 -2.28 -6.79 0.45
C ALA A 23 -1.37 -5.78 -0.29
N ASN A 24 -1.23 -5.93 -1.61
CA ASN A 24 -0.56 -4.95 -2.46
C ASN A 24 -1.43 -4.61 -3.68
N GLY A 25 -1.64 -3.32 -3.93
CA GLY A 25 -2.38 -2.86 -5.10
C GLY A 25 -1.45 -2.48 -6.25
N LYS A 26 -1.72 -3.01 -7.45
CA LYS A 26 -1.12 -2.55 -8.72
C LYS A 26 -2.18 -2.39 -9.79
N ASN A 27 -1.74 -1.82 -10.89
CA ASN A 27 -2.54 -1.50 -12.05
C ASN A 27 -2.18 -2.37 -13.28
N PHE A 28 -1.44 -3.44 -13.08
CA PHE A 28 -1.06 -4.47 -14.06
C PHE A 28 -0.86 -5.80 -13.33
N SER A 29 -1.11 -6.90 -14.04
CA SER A 29 -0.81 -8.26 -13.56
C SER A 29 0.70 -8.44 -13.39
N ILE A 30 1.10 -9.17 -12.35
CA ILE A 30 2.48 -9.57 -12.11
C ILE A 30 2.52 -10.99 -11.55
N ASP A 31 3.47 -11.77 -12.04
CA ASP A 31 3.77 -13.07 -11.45
C ASP A 31 4.44 -12.93 -10.08
N HIS A 32 5.09 -11.80 -9.81
CA HIS A 32 5.89 -11.60 -8.62
C HIS A 32 6.12 -10.12 -8.25
N LEU A 33 6.22 -9.86 -6.95
CA LEU A 33 6.58 -8.58 -6.36
C LEU A 33 8.09 -8.52 -6.14
N HIS A 34 8.71 -7.38 -6.45
CA HIS A 34 10.13 -7.14 -6.23
C HIS A 34 10.38 -6.10 -5.14
N ALA A 35 11.51 -6.25 -4.45
CA ALA A 35 12.01 -5.23 -3.53
C ALA A 35 12.21 -3.89 -4.25
N THR A 36 11.73 -2.83 -3.62
CA THR A 36 11.85 -1.47 -4.14
C THR A 36 11.91 -0.46 -3.01
N GLY A 37 12.47 0.72 -3.26
CA GLY A 37 12.33 1.85 -2.34
C GLY A 37 10.92 2.43 -2.44
N ALA A 38 10.26 2.69 -1.31
CA ALA A 38 9.03 3.46 -1.37
C ALA A 38 9.33 4.88 -1.86
N ASN A 39 8.38 5.41 -2.64
CA ASN A 39 8.37 6.81 -3.02
C ASN A 39 7.40 7.55 -2.09
N SER A 40 7.74 7.61 -0.81
CA SER A 40 6.92 8.29 0.18
C SER A 40 7.35 9.73 0.42
N ARG A 41 6.40 10.50 0.94
CA ARG A 41 6.60 11.85 1.48
C ARG A 41 7.46 11.80 2.75
N TRP A 42 7.35 10.72 3.52
CA TRP A 42 8.00 10.56 4.81
C TRP A 42 9.23 9.68 4.67
N SER A 43 10.38 10.19 5.10
CA SER A 43 11.65 9.47 4.96
C SER A 43 11.61 8.10 5.64
N TYR A 44 10.99 8.00 6.83
CA TYR A 44 10.85 6.72 7.56
C TYR A 44 10.03 5.66 6.81
N GLU A 45 9.19 6.05 5.84
CA GLU A 45 8.47 5.09 4.99
C GLU A 45 9.33 4.59 3.82
N ASN A 46 10.51 5.18 3.54
CA ASN A 46 11.36 4.87 2.38
C ASN A 46 12.37 3.74 2.67
N ILE A 47 11.92 2.64 3.24
CA ILE A 47 12.71 1.42 3.43
C ILE A 47 12.91 0.71 2.07
N PHE A 48 14.06 0.08 1.84
CA PHE A 48 14.21 -0.79 0.67
C PHE A 48 13.63 -2.18 0.97
N GLY A 49 12.51 -2.53 0.34
CA GLY A 49 11.82 -3.79 0.59
C GLY A 49 10.55 -3.99 -0.24
N ILE A 50 9.80 -5.05 0.03
CA ILE A 50 8.51 -5.32 -0.60
C ILE A 50 7.41 -4.80 0.32
N TYR A 51 6.64 -3.82 -0.16
CA TYR A 51 5.63 -3.12 0.61
C TYR A 51 4.26 -3.77 0.52
N MET A 52 3.60 -3.91 1.68
CA MET A 52 2.23 -4.40 1.75
C MET A 52 1.42 -3.54 2.72
N ALA A 53 0.10 -3.58 2.55
CA ALA A 53 -0.85 -3.17 3.57
C ALA A 53 -1.11 -4.33 4.54
N ASN A 54 -1.26 -4.01 5.83
CA ASN A 54 -1.75 -4.94 6.84
C ASN A 54 -3.15 -5.45 6.47
N PRO A 55 -3.60 -6.63 6.99
CA PRO A 55 -4.84 -7.24 6.54
C PRO A 55 -6.08 -6.36 6.72
N GLY A 56 -6.17 -5.65 7.86
CA GLY A 56 -7.23 -4.68 8.13
C GLY A 56 -7.21 -3.41 7.26
N TYR A 57 -6.22 -3.28 6.38
CA TYR A 57 -6.02 -2.16 5.46
C TYR A 57 -6.00 -2.59 3.99
N ALA A 58 -6.42 -3.82 3.67
CA ALA A 58 -6.49 -4.31 2.28
C ALA A 58 -7.40 -3.44 1.39
N TRP A 59 -8.44 -2.83 1.97
CA TRP A 59 -9.29 -1.87 1.28
C TRP A 59 -8.49 -0.66 0.75
N MET A 60 -7.46 -0.24 1.48
CA MET A 60 -6.58 0.85 1.05
C MET A 60 -5.72 0.41 -0.13
N ALA A 61 -5.24 -0.83 -0.13
CA ALA A 61 -4.52 -1.40 -1.27
C ALA A 61 -5.43 -1.51 -2.52
N ALA A 62 -6.71 -1.83 -2.37
CA ALA A 62 -7.68 -1.80 -3.47
C ALA A 62 -7.82 -0.38 -4.08
N TRP A 63 -7.94 0.66 -3.24
CA TRP A 63 -7.93 2.05 -3.71
C TRP A 63 -6.60 2.45 -4.37
N MET A 64 -5.46 1.98 -3.84
CA MET A 64 -4.16 2.21 -4.45
C MET A 64 -4.04 1.55 -5.84
N ALA A 65 -4.69 0.41 -6.05
CA ALA A 65 -4.76 -0.28 -7.34
C ALA A 65 -5.65 0.48 -8.34
N ALA A 66 -6.84 0.91 -7.89
CA ALA A 66 -7.86 1.54 -8.71
C ALA A 66 -7.56 3.02 -9.07
N THR A 67 -6.72 3.71 -8.32
CA THR A 67 -6.39 5.13 -8.56
C THR A 67 -5.36 5.30 -9.67
N ASP A 68 -5.59 6.25 -10.58
CA ASP A 68 -4.62 6.57 -11.64
C ASP A 68 -3.52 7.48 -11.11
N ARG A 69 -2.35 6.89 -10.82
CA ARG A 69 -1.17 7.62 -10.34
C ARG A 69 -0.53 8.55 -11.36
N THR A 70 -0.91 8.46 -12.64
CA THR A 70 -0.48 9.43 -13.66
C THR A 70 -1.25 10.75 -13.54
N LYS A 71 -2.47 10.70 -13.00
CA LYS A 71 -3.37 11.86 -12.85
C LYS A 71 -3.39 12.40 -11.42
N ILE A 72 -3.33 11.52 -10.42
CA ILE A 72 -3.35 11.93 -9.01
C ILE A 72 -2.01 11.64 -8.32
N ARG A 73 -1.47 12.66 -7.66
CA ARG A 73 -0.31 12.52 -6.77
C ARG A 73 -0.74 11.89 -5.44
N LYS A 74 0.11 11.07 -4.80
CA LYS A 74 -0.15 10.50 -3.43
C LYS A 74 -0.59 11.60 -2.47
N ARG A 75 0.10 12.73 -2.54
CA ARG A 75 -0.41 14.11 -2.48
C ARG A 75 -1.85 14.42 -2.04
N SER A 76 -2.69 14.11 -3.01
CA SER A 76 -4.00 14.70 -3.19
C SER A 76 -5.08 13.74 -2.75
N ILE A 77 -4.72 12.62 -2.12
CA ILE A 77 -5.64 11.55 -1.72
C ILE A 77 -5.66 11.46 -0.20
N THR A 78 -6.87 11.40 0.34
CA THR A 78 -7.15 10.97 1.70
C THR A 78 -8.05 9.74 1.63
N TYR A 79 -7.69 8.70 2.34
CA TYR A 79 -8.45 7.47 2.52
C TYR A 79 -9.30 7.61 3.78
N HIS A 80 -10.56 7.22 3.70
CA HIS A 80 -11.45 7.17 4.85
C HIS A 80 -11.75 5.72 5.15
N ARG A 81 -11.57 5.37 6.42
CA ARG A 81 -11.66 4.00 6.90
C ARG A 81 -13.09 3.46 6.66
N PRO A 82 -13.19 2.18 6.27
CA PRO A 82 -14.39 1.37 6.42
C PRO A 82 -15.14 1.62 7.73
N VAL A 83 -16.47 1.75 7.66
CA VAL A 83 -17.37 1.81 8.82
C VAL A 83 -18.21 0.54 8.90
N ILE A 84 -19.11 0.43 9.88
CA ILE A 84 -20.03 -0.71 9.98
C ILE A 84 -20.80 -0.86 8.66
N ASP A 85 -20.80 -2.07 8.11
CA ASP A 85 -21.39 -2.47 6.82
C ASP A 85 -20.75 -1.90 5.54
N ASP A 86 -19.69 -1.11 5.63
CA ASP A 86 -18.87 -0.68 4.49
C ASP A 86 -17.42 -1.15 4.67
N HIS A 87 -17.03 -2.18 3.92
CA HIS A 87 -15.68 -2.77 4.02
C HIS A 87 -14.66 -2.23 3.01
N LEU A 88 -15.09 -1.37 2.08
CA LEU A 88 -14.21 -0.72 1.11
C LEU A 88 -13.83 0.71 1.53
N GLY A 89 -14.69 1.37 2.29
CA GLY A 89 -14.54 2.77 2.66
C GLY A 89 -14.68 3.69 1.45
N ARG A 90 -14.00 4.84 1.52
CA ARG A 90 -14.02 5.88 0.48
C ARG A 90 -12.70 6.61 0.38
N ILE A 91 -12.51 7.36 -0.70
CA ILE A 91 -11.42 8.32 -0.81
C ILE A 91 -11.96 9.73 -1.00
N SER A 92 -11.18 10.73 -0.57
CA SER A 92 -11.34 12.09 -1.03
C SER A 92 -10.15 12.48 -1.88
N VAL A 93 -10.41 13.25 -2.94
CA VAL A 93 -9.37 13.72 -3.87
C VAL A 93 -9.38 15.24 -4.02
N CYS A 94 -8.20 15.85 -3.86
CA CYS A 94 -7.93 17.27 -4.13
C CYS A 94 -7.28 17.37 -5.52
N SER A 95 -8.11 17.29 -6.56
CA SER A 95 -7.68 17.35 -7.97
C SER A 95 -8.76 17.99 -8.82
N SER A 96 -8.35 18.75 -9.83
CA SER A 96 -9.21 19.26 -10.91
C SER A 96 -9.56 18.19 -11.94
N GLU A 97 -8.90 17.03 -11.91
CA GLU A 97 -9.17 15.91 -12.82
C GLU A 97 -10.53 15.28 -12.51
N GLU A 98 -11.37 15.11 -13.54
CA GLU A 98 -12.69 14.47 -13.41
C GLU A 98 -12.54 12.95 -13.19
N ASN A 99 -11.70 12.30 -14.00
CA ASN A 99 -11.50 10.85 -14.01
C ASN A 99 -10.20 10.47 -13.29
N VAL A 100 -10.32 10.28 -11.98
CA VAL A 100 -9.21 10.04 -11.06
C VAL A 100 -8.93 8.54 -10.87
N LEU A 101 -9.88 7.68 -11.23
CA LEU A 101 -9.70 6.24 -11.30
C LEU A 101 -9.21 5.79 -12.68
N ARG A 102 -8.69 4.57 -12.74
CA ARG A 102 -8.29 3.94 -14.00
C ARG A 102 -9.52 3.46 -14.78
N ASP A 103 -9.42 3.49 -16.09
CA ASP A 103 -10.36 2.97 -17.08
C ASP A 103 -10.05 1.54 -17.52
N HIS A 104 -9.12 0.88 -16.83
CA HIS A 104 -8.66 -0.48 -17.08
C HIS A 104 -8.70 -1.28 -15.78
N ASP A 105 -8.63 -2.60 -15.89
CA ASP A 105 -8.58 -3.49 -14.74
C ASP A 105 -7.40 -3.17 -13.81
N ALA A 106 -7.62 -3.40 -12.52
CA ALA A 106 -6.62 -3.28 -11.47
C ALA A 106 -6.45 -4.62 -10.75
N PHE A 107 -5.36 -4.73 -9.99
CA PHE A 107 -4.93 -5.99 -9.40
C PHE A 107 -4.63 -5.78 -7.92
N LEU A 108 -5.17 -6.68 -7.11
CA LEU A 108 -4.90 -6.77 -5.68
C LEU A 108 -4.22 -8.11 -5.40
N TYR A 109 -2.99 -8.06 -4.91
CA TYR A 109 -2.18 -9.23 -4.57
C TYR A 109 -2.30 -9.51 -3.09
N LEU A 110 -2.69 -10.74 -2.75
CA LEU A 110 -2.80 -11.20 -1.37
C LEU A 110 -1.65 -12.16 -1.06
N VAL A 111 -1.01 -11.96 0.09
CA VAL A 111 0.09 -12.79 0.60
C VAL A 111 -0.25 -13.24 2.01
N ASP A 112 -0.13 -14.54 2.27
CA ASP A 112 -0.38 -15.16 3.55
C ASP A 112 0.70 -14.78 4.58
N PRO A 113 0.36 -14.03 5.65
CA PRO A 113 1.30 -13.62 6.68
C PRO A 113 1.95 -14.80 7.43
N THR A 114 1.27 -15.95 7.51
CA THR A 114 1.73 -17.09 8.29
C THR A 114 3.03 -17.67 7.75
N LYS A 115 3.27 -17.54 6.44
CA LYS A 115 4.52 -17.93 5.77
C LYS A 115 5.75 -17.17 6.26
N TYR A 116 5.54 -16.03 6.91
CA TYR A 116 6.58 -15.13 7.40
C TYR A 116 6.56 -15.00 8.92
N SER A 117 5.77 -15.81 9.62
CA SER A 117 5.62 -15.77 11.08
C SER A 117 6.92 -16.01 11.84
N SER A 118 7.87 -16.75 11.26
CA SER A 118 9.19 -17.02 11.84
C SER A 118 10.23 -15.92 11.58
N LEU A 119 9.93 -14.94 10.73
CA LEU A 119 10.86 -13.85 10.44
C LEU A 119 10.96 -12.92 11.66
N ARG A 120 12.15 -12.33 11.84
CA ARG A 120 12.35 -11.25 12.81
C ARG A 120 11.35 -10.13 12.51
N GLN A 121 10.64 -9.69 13.54
CA GLN A 121 9.76 -8.53 13.50
C GLN A 121 10.52 -7.31 14.03
N ILE A 122 10.46 -6.20 13.29
CA ILE A 122 10.96 -4.90 13.71
C ILE A 122 9.76 -3.96 13.73
N ASP A 123 9.30 -3.57 14.91
CA ASP A 123 8.10 -2.75 15.05
C ASP A 123 8.47 -1.30 15.37
N VAL A 124 8.19 -0.40 14.44
CA VAL A 124 8.33 1.06 14.62
C VAL A 124 6.97 1.77 14.48
N SER A 125 5.87 1.03 14.47
CA SER A 125 4.54 1.55 14.15
C SER A 125 3.97 2.50 15.20
N LEU A 126 4.47 2.45 16.43
CA LEU A 126 4.05 3.31 17.55
C LEU A 126 4.91 4.58 17.73
N LEU A 127 6.00 4.72 16.96
CA LEU A 127 6.91 5.86 17.01
C LEU A 127 6.50 6.94 16.00
N TYR A 128 7.05 8.15 16.11
CA TYR A 128 6.71 9.26 15.20
C TYR A 128 7.94 9.90 14.54
N GLY A 129 7.82 10.20 13.24
CA GLY A 129 8.79 11.05 12.53
C GLY A 129 10.24 10.60 12.67
N VAL A 130 11.03 11.39 13.39
CA VAL A 130 12.47 11.14 13.62
C VAL A 130 12.71 9.90 14.50
N GLU A 131 11.82 9.60 15.45
CA GLU A 131 11.98 8.45 16.35
C GLU A 131 11.94 7.12 15.56
N LYS A 132 11.12 7.05 14.50
CA LYS A 132 11.11 5.90 13.59
C LYS A 132 12.46 5.75 12.88
N ILE A 133 13.06 6.86 12.45
CA ILE A 133 14.36 6.86 11.77
C ILE A 133 15.44 6.36 12.74
N ASP A 134 15.48 6.91 13.95
CA ASP A 134 16.46 6.51 14.97
C ASP A 134 16.33 5.03 15.34
N ALA A 135 15.09 4.53 15.48
CA ALA A 135 14.82 3.12 15.72
C ALA A 135 15.31 2.24 14.57
N LEU A 136 15.03 2.60 13.31
CA LEU A 136 15.54 1.88 12.15
C LEU A 136 17.09 1.86 12.13
N LEU A 137 17.74 2.99 12.41
CA LEU A 137 19.20 3.07 12.47
C LEU A 137 19.77 2.18 13.58
N HIS A 138 19.12 2.14 14.75
CA HIS A 138 19.50 1.26 15.86
C HIS A 138 19.35 -0.22 15.51
N GLU A 139 18.33 -0.57 14.73
CA GLU A 139 18.06 -1.92 14.23
C GLU A 139 19.02 -2.35 13.10
N GLY A 140 19.99 -1.50 12.75
CA GLY A 140 21.03 -1.79 11.77
C GLY A 140 20.67 -1.42 10.34
N PHE A 141 19.76 -0.47 10.13
CA PHE A 141 19.56 0.15 8.82
C PHE A 141 20.62 1.23 8.55
N MET A 142 20.80 1.56 7.28
CA MET A 142 21.60 2.70 6.84
C MET A 142 20.87 3.56 5.82
N GLU A 143 21.11 4.84 5.93
CA GLU A 143 20.69 5.83 4.95
C GLU A 143 21.53 5.74 3.68
N ARG A 144 20.86 5.73 2.53
CA ARG A 144 21.48 5.89 1.22
C ARG A 144 20.66 6.86 0.38
N VAL A 145 21.35 7.82 -0.23
CA VAL A 145 20.74 8.70 -1.23
C VAL A 145 20.65 7.94 -2.55
N TRP A 146 19.42 7.73 -3.00
CA TRP A 146 19.13 7.19 -4.33
C TRP A 146 18.77 8.35 -5.27
N VAL A 147 19.28 8.32 -6.51
CA VAL A 147 18.88 9.26 -7.55
C VAL A 147 18.10 8.52 -8.62
N LYS A 148 16.84 8.90 -8.83
CA LYS A 148 16.00 8.36 -9.91
C LYS A 148 15.36 9.51 -10.66
N ARG A 149 15.63 9.61 -11.97
CA ARG A 149 15.08 10.65 -12.86
C ARG A 149 15.20 12.04 -12.23
N GLU A 150 16.43 12.41 -11.85
CA GLU A 150 16.80 13.71 -11.25
C GLU A 150 16.23 13.99 -9.84
N THR A 151 15.39 13.11 -9.29
CA THR A 151 14.89 13.22 -7.93
C THR A 151 15.83 12.48 -6.98
N ARG A 152 16.36 13.20 -5.98
CA ARG A 152 17.12 12.62 -4.87
C ARG A 152 16.14 12.14 -3.79
N GLN A 153 16.24 10.87 -3.41
CA GLN A 153 15.41 10.26 -2.38
C GLN A 153 16.28 9.54 -1.37
N MET A 154 16.06 9.81 -0.09
CA MET A 154 16.68 9.04 0.98
C MET A 154 15.93 7.72 1.13
N ASN A 155 16.67 6.61 1.11
CA ASN A 155 16.15 5.28 1.38
C ASN A 155 16.95 4.59 2.49
N TYR A 156 16.29 3.71 3.24
CA TYR A 156 16.87 2.94 4.34
C TYR A 156 17.13 1.50 3.92
N PHE A 157 18.39 1.06 4.00
CA PHE A 157 18.83 -0.29 3.63
C PHE A 157 19.25 -1.06 4.88
N ALA A 158 18.77 -2.29 5.04
CA ALA A 158 19.24 -3.17 6.09
C ALA A 158 20.73 -3.51 5.88
N LYS A 159 21.56 -3.38 6.93
CA LYS A 159 22.96 -3.87 6.91
C LYS A 159 23.04 -5.36 7.28
N PHE A 160 22.02 -5.90 7.93
CA PHE A 160 21.90 -7.32 8.20
C PHE A 160 21.42 -8.05 6.94
N THR A 161 21.69 -9.35 6.85
CA THR A 161 21.34 -10.20 5.69
C THR A 161 20.08 -11.03 5.91
N ASN A 162 19.71 -11.30 7.16
CA ASN A 162 18.54 -12.12 7.47
C ASN A 162 17.25 -11.40 7.04
N PRO A 163 16.27 -12.12 6.46
CA PRO A 163 14.96 -11.55 6.17
C PRO A 163 14.24 -11.08 7.43
N ALA A 164 13.51 -9.97 7.32
CA ALA A 164 12.71 -9.42 8.41
C ALA A 164 11.43 -8.78 7.89
N VAL A 165 10.45 -8.67 8.77
CA VAL A 165 9.24 -7.87 8.58
C VAL A 165 9.42 -6.59 9.39
N VAL A 166 9.26 -5.44 8.74
CA VAL A 166 9.24 -4.14 9.41
C VAL A 166 7.82 -3.62 9.42
N LEU A 167 7.24 -3.43 10.62
CA LEU A 167 5.95 -2.78 10.80
C LEU A 167 6.20 -1.27 10.86
N VAL A 168 5.85 -0.58 9.77
CA VAL A 168 6.17 0.85 9.59
C VAL A 168 5.09 1.73 10.19
N ASP A 169 3.84 1.37 9.97
CA ASP A 169 2.64 2.04 10.46
C ASP A 169 1.54 1.02 10.70
N ALA A 170 0.46 1.43 11.36
CA ALA A 170 -0.71 0.57 11.56
C ALA A 170 -1.21 -0.05 10.23
N TRP A 171 -1.08 0.67 9.11
CA TRP A 171 -1.49 0.20 7.80
C TRP A 171 -0.37 -0.44 6.97
N GLN A 172 0.90 -0.13 7.21
CA GLN A 172 2.01 -0.45 6.30
C GLN A 172 3.04 -1.38 6.93
N LEU A 173 3.52 -2.32 6.13
CA LEU A 173 4.71 -3.10 6.42
C LEU A 173 5.66 -3.17 5.21
N ALA A 174 6.91 -3.51 5.49
CA ALA A 174 7.92 -3.83 4.49
C ALA A 174 8.61 -5.17 4.81
N LEU A 175 8.66 -6.07 3.83
CA LEU A 175 9.51 -7.25 3.87
C LEU A 175 10.90 -6.87 3.35
N VAL A 176 11.90 -6.98 4.22
CA VAL A 176 13.28 -6.57 3.92
C VAL A 176 14.19 -7.78 3.76
N ASN A 177 15.23 -7.64 2.92
CA ASN A 177 16.11 -8.73 2.50
C ASN A 177 15.36 -9.93 1.88
N VAL A 178 14.23 -9.66 1.23
CA VAL A 178 13.50 -10.59 0.38
C VAL A 178 13.46 -9.98 -1.01
N ASP A 179 14.14 -10.59 -1.97
CA ASP A 179 14.27 -10.02 -3.31
C ASP A 179 12.95 -10.08 -4.09
N ILE A 180 12.25 -11.21 -3.98
CA ILE A 180 11.05 -11.55 -4.74
C ILE A 180 10.03 -12.27 -3.85
N ILE A 181 8.75 -11.95 -4.01
CA ILE A 181 7.62 -12.68 -3.42
C ILE A 181 6.60 -13.02 -4.50
N LEU A 182 6.15 -14.28 -4.51
CA LEU A 182 4.99 -14.71 -5.30
C LEU A 182 3.72 -14.46 -4.49
N PRO A 183 2.72 -13.72 -5.03
CA PRO A 183 1.41 -13.62 -4.40
C PRO A 183 0.76 -15.00 -4.25
N ASP A 184 0.04 -15.19 -3.14
CA ASP A 184 -0.76 -16.38 -2.93
C ASP A 184 -2.02 -16.37 -3.79
N ARG A 185 -2.63 -15.19 -3.89
CA ARG A 185 -3.80 -14.93 -4.71
C ARG A 185 -3.63 -13.64 -5.47
N GLU A 186 -4.04 -13.66 -6.72
CA GLU A 186 -4.18 -12.48 -7.57
C GLU A 186 -5.68 -12.20 -7.74
N ILE A 187 -6.12 -11.03 -7.32
CA ILE A 187 -7.51 -10.60 -7.47
C ILE A 187 -7.56 -9.55 -8.58
N VAL A 188 -8.31 -9.83 -9.63
CA VAL A 188 -8.61 -8.87 -10.70
C VAL A 188 -9.84 -8.07 -10.29
N ILE A 189 -9.70 -6.75 -10.23
CA ILE A 189 -10.75 -5.76 -10.03
C ILE A 189 -11.10 -5.19 -11.42
N PRO A 190 -12.19 -5.65 -12.07
CA PRO A 190 -12.52 -5.20 -13.41
C PRO A 190 -12.83 -3.71 -13.46
N HIS A 191 -12.55 -3.09 -14.60
CA HIS A 191 -12.86 -1.68 -14.85
C HIS A 191 -14.34 -1.31 -14.58
N THR A 192 -15.28 -2.25 -14.75
CA THR A 192 -16.70 -2.04 -14.41
C THR A 192 -16.90 -1.82 -12.91
N VAL A 193 -16.26 -2.63 -12.06
CA VAL A 193 -16.27 -2.46 -10.60
C VAL A 193 -15.54 -1.17 -10.21
N ILE A 194 -14.43 -0.85 -10.87
CA ILE A 194 -13.72 0.43 -10.64
C ILE A 194 -14.61 1.62 -10.98
N ALA A 195 -15.41 1.54 -12.05
CA ALA A 195 -16.36 2.59 -12.40
C ALA A 195 -17.44 2.75 -11.32
N GLU A 196 -17.90 1.68 -10.68
CA GLU A 196 -18.81 1.75 -9.53
C GLU A 196 -18.15 2.42 -8.31
N MET A 197 -16.85 2.14 -8.05
CA MET A 197 -16.09 2.78 -6.97
C MET A 197 -16.04 4.31 -7.11
N GLN A 198 -16.16 4.86 -8.32
CA GLN A 198 -16.18 6.31 -8.57
C GLN A 198 -17.22 7.06 -7.73
N GLN A 199 -18.37 6.41 -7.46
CA GLN A 199 -19.45 6.99 -6.66
C GLN A 199 -19.05 7.23 -5.19
N ARG A 200 -17.97 6.59 -4.73
CA ARG A 200 -17.42 6.69 -3.38
C ARG A 200 -16.29 7.73 -3.28
N ILE A 201 -16.11 8.58 -4.29
CA ILE A 201 -15.07 9.61 -4.27
C ILE A 201 -15.64 10.96 -3.82
N GLY A 202 -15.18 11.44 -2.67
CA GLY A 202 -15.39 12.81 -2.23
C GLY A 202 -14.40 13.79 -2.85
N ARG A 203 -14.75 15.07 -2.93
CA ARG A 203 -13.86 16.16 -3.37
C ARG A 203 -13.61 17.13 -2.23
N PHE A 204 -12.40 17.69 -2.18
CA PHE A 204 -12.01 18.68 -1.18
C PHE A 204 -11.06 19.72 -1.77
N SER A 205 -10.97 20.89 -1.12
CA SER A 205 -10.34 22.10 -1.68
C SER A 205 -8.85 22.27 -1.39
N HIS A 206 -8.27 21.49 -0.47
CA HIS A 206 -6.88 21.69 0.01
C HIS A 206 -6.17 20.36 0.16
N GLU A 207 -4.91 20.22 -0.25
CA GLU A 207 -4.15 18.98 -0.08
C GLU A 207 -4.13 18.51 1.41
N SER A 208 -4.19 17.19 1.63
CA SER A 208 -4.20 16.62 2.97
C SER A 208 -2.84 16.79 3.66
N SER A 209 -2.89 17.14 4.95
CA SER A 209 -1.75 17.10 5.87
C SER A 209 -1.30 15.65 6.15
N GLU A 210 -0.38 15.47 7.10
CA GLU A 210 0.41 14.25 7.29
C GLU A 210 -0.40 12.95 7.42
N ASN A 211 -1.65 13.05 7.85
CA ASN A 211 -2.58 11.93 7.96
C ASN A 211 -3.45 11.81 6.71
N TYR A 212 -3.12 10.86 5.84
CA TYR A 212 -3.93 10.50 4.69
C TYR A 212 -4.94 9.39 5.01
N ILE A 213 -5.06 8.93 6.26
CA ILE A 213 -6.12 8.02 6.69
C ILE A 213 -6.99 8.75 7.73
N ARG A 214 -8.31 8.75 7.53
CA ARG A 214 -9.30 9.34 8.44
C ARG A 214 -10.32 8.29 8.87
N ASP A 215 -10.86 8.48 10.07
CA ASP A 215 -12.05 7.77 10.54
C ASP A 215 -13.33 8.28 9.86
#